data_AF-A0A9Y4K088-F1
#
_entry.id   AF-A0A9Y4K088-F1
#
_cell.length_a   1.000
_cell.length_b   1.000
_cell.length_c   1.000
_cell.angle_alpha   90.00
_cell.angle_beta   90.00
_cell.angle_gamma   90.00
#
_symmetry.space_group_name_H-M   'P 1'
#
loop_
_entity.id
_entity.type
_entity.pdbx_description
1 polymer ?
#
loop_
_entity_poly.entity_id
_entity_poly.type
_entity_poly.pdbx_seq_one_letter_code
_entity_poly.pdbx_strand_id
1 'polypeptide(L)'
;MTFIGGLTGLWIVALVAVHGANLRESRKNFLNEPDVPFPPARPTAHNLAAICHQGQGRPRYPDSFFPPNGFSHFRRRGKAINRLESWYSMCCSGRVAQQSSQILCCTQQAWKQALSQFCVDEYSIMTAPFVCCEASGDARWKCFNDGPTNPKYNPIPGYTAPPMNWELGFTFNPRAC
;
A
#
# COMPACT_ATOMS: atom_id res chain seq x y z
N MET A 1 22.24 21.18 -70.88
CA MET A 1 23.05 21.50 -69.68
C MET A 1 22.30 20.99 -68.47
N THR A 2 22.90 20.00 -67.81
CA THR A 2 22.48 19.36 -66.56
C THR A 2 22.42 20.35 -65.40
N PHE A 3 21.42 20.25 -64.52
CA PHE A 3 21.58 20.62 -63.12
C PHE A 3 20.75 19.71 -62.20
N ILE A 4 21.43 19.28 -61.15
CA ILE A 4 21.12 18.23 -60.18
C ILE A 4 20.51 18.86 -58.93
N GLY A 5 19.56 18.16 -58.31
CA GLY A 5 19.56 17.97 -56.85
C GLY A 5 18.56 18.76 -56.02
N GLY A 6 18.04 18.12 -54.97
CA GLY A 6 17.72 18.82 -53.72
C GLY A 6 16.44 18.43 -52.98
N LEU A 7 16.47 17.26 -52.33
CA LEU A 7 15.64 16.84 -51.19
C LEU A 7 15.23 17.96 -50.20
N THR A 8 13.95 18.05 -49.85
CA THR A 8 13.41 18.49 -48.54
C THR A 8 11.93 18.02 -48.47
N GLY A 9 11.35 17.48 -47.40
CA GLY A 9 11.78 17.02 -46.10
C GLY A 9 10.56 16.31 -45.48
N LEU A 10 10.72 15.08 -45.02
CA LEU A 10 9.69 14.32 -44.30
C LEU A 10 9.66 14.82 -42.84
N TRP A 11 8.57 15.51 -42.46
CA TRP A 11 8.29 15.83 -41.06
C TRP A 11 7.84 14.55 -40.34
N ILE A 12 8.80 13.80 -39.80
CA ILE A 12 8.50 12.72 -38.85
C ILE A 12 8.17 13.40 -37.51
N VAL A 13 6.88 13.60 -37.25
CA VAL A 13 6.40 13.92 -35.91
C VAL A 13 6.53 12.66 -35.07
N ALA A 14 7.66 12.54 -34.36
CA ALA A 14 7.86 11.48 -33.38
C ALA A 14 6.96 11.77 -32.16
N LEU A 15 5.80 11.11 -32.11
CA LEU A 15 4.99 10.99 -30.90
C LEU A 15 5.79 10.19 -29.86
N VAL A 16 6.52 10.88 -28.99
CA VAL A 16 7.18 10.27 -27.84
C VAL A 16 6.11 9.89 -26.83
N ALA A 17 5.74 8.61 -26.80
CA ALA A 17 5.00 8.02 -25.69
C ALA A 17 5.92 7.98 -24.45
N VAL A 18 5.84 9.02 -23.62
CA VAL A 18 6.52 9.04 -22.32
C VAL A 18 5.86 7.99 -21.43
N HIS A 19 6.60 6.92 -21.16
CA HIS A 19 6.20 5.89 -20.21
C HIS A 19 6.21 6.49 -18.80
N GLY A 20 5.03 6.87 -18.27
CA GLY A 20 4.86 7.60 -17.01
C GLY A 20 5.46 6.92 -15.75
N ALA A 21 5.83 5.64 -15.82
CA ALA A 21 6.48 4.93 -14.72
C ALA A 21 7.89 5.49 -14.39
N ASN A 22 8.68 5.85 -15.41
CA ASN A 22 10.05 6.35 -15.20
C ASN A 22 10.10 7.74 -14.55
N LEU A 23 9.12 8.61 -14.84
CA LEU A 23 9.05 9.94 -14.25
C LEU A 23 8.73 9.88 -12.75
N ARG A 24 7.84 8.96 -12.33
CA ARG A 24 7.48 8.77 -10.92
C ARG A 24 8.65 8.23 -10.11
N GLU A 25 9.36 7.25 -10.64
CA GLU A 25 10.53 6.66 -9.99
C GLU A 25 11.69 7.65 -9.87
N SER A 26 11.97 8.41 -10.94
CA SER A 26 12.97 9.48 -10.93
C SER A 26 12.63 10.59 -9.93
N ARG A 27 11.36 10.99 -9.83
CA ARG A 27 10.89 12.00 -8.86
C ARG A 27 10.99 11.52 -7.41
N LYS A 28 10.68 10.24 -7.13
CA LYS A 28 10.88 9.63 -5.81
C LYS A 28 12.34 9.69 -5.38
N ASN A 29 13.25 9.33 -6.31
CA ASN A 29 14.69 9.35 -6.07
C ASN A 29 15.23 10.77 -5.82
N PHE A 30 14.63 11.79 -6.43
CA PHE A 30 15.03 13.19 -6.20
C PHE A 30 14.57 13.73 -4.83
N LEU A 31 13.41 13.28 -4.34
CA LEU A 31 12.82 13.75 -3.08
C LEU A 31 13.25 12.93 -1.85
N ASN A 32 14.01 11.85 -2.03
CA ASN A 32 14.37 10.89 -0.97
C ASN A 32 13.16 10.46 -0.13
N GLU A 33 12.03 10.20 -0.81
CA GLU A 33 10.78 9.82 -0.14
C GLU A 33 10.87 8.40 0.45
N PRO A 34 10.45 8.19 1.71
CA PRO A 34 10.38 6.86 2.30
C PRO A 34 9.44 5.94 1.49
N ASP A 35 9.92 4.75 1.12
CA ASP A 35 9.11 3.78 0.40
C ASP A 35 8.14 3.04 1.33
N VAL A 36 6.90 3.54 1.37
CA VAL A 36 5.80 2.97 2.13
C VAL A 36 4.70 2.58 1.13
N PRO A 37 4.52 1.28 0.80
CA PRO A 37 3.60 0.81 -0.24
C PRO A 37 2.16 0.90 0.26
N PHE A 38 1.62 2.12 0.23
CA PHE A 38 0.30 2.48 0.69
C PHE A 38 -0.52 3.06 -0.48
N PRO A 39 -1.82 2.73 -0.61
CA PRO A 39 -2.59 1.86 0.28
C PRO A 39 -2.32 0.35 0.07
N PRO A 40 -2.48 -0.47 1.12
CA PRO A 40 -2.42 -1.92 1.00
C PRO A 40 -3.67 -2.45 0.27
N ALA A 41 -3.49 -3.47 -0.56
CA ALA A 41 -4.61 -4.06 -1.30
C ALA A 41 -5.62 -4.75 -0.38
N ARG A 42 -6.89 -4.80 -0.79
CA ARG A 42 -7.89 -5.57 -0.06
C ARG A 42 -7.53 -7.07 -0.08
N PRO A 43 -7.68 -7.79 1.04
CA PRO A 43 -7.54 -9.23 1.06
C PRO A 43 -8.56 -9.93 0.15
N THR A 44 -8.07 -10.89 -0.62
CA THR A 44 -8.82 -11.75 -1.54
C THR A 44 -8.30 -13.18 -1.39
N ALA A 45 -9.03 -14.17 -1.90
CA ALA A 45 -8.54 -15.55 -1.92
C ALA A 45 -7.18 -15.68 -2.64
N HIS A 46 -6.90 -14.84 -3.64
CA HIS A 46 -5.67 -14.90 -4.44
C HIS A 46 -4.41 -14.41 -3.70
N ASN A 47 -4.54 -13.47 -2.76
CA ASN A 47 -3.41 -12.92 -2.00
C ASN A 47 -3.38 -13.37 -0.53
N LEU A 48 -4.36 -14.17 -0.09
CA LEU A 48 -4.49 -14.63 1.30
C LEU A 48 -3.28 -15.44 1.77
N ALA A 49 -2.76 -16.33 0.91
CA ALA A 49 -1.59 -17.13 1.24
C ALA A 49 -0.35 -16.25 1.46
N ALA A 50 -0.14 -15.24 0.63
CA ALA A 50 0.95 -14.28 0.81
C ALA A 50 0.77 -13.46 2.10
N ILE A 51 -0.44 -12.97 2.36
CA ILE A 51 -0.77 -12.26 3.60
C ILE A 51 -0.35 -13.07 4.83
N CYS A 52 -0.74 -14.34 4.90
CA CYS A 52 -0.50 -15.18 6.07
C CYS A 52 0.92 -15.74 6.16
N HIS A 53 1.54 -16.14 5.04
CA HIS A 53 2.79 -16.90 5.08
C HIS A 53 4.03 -16.07 4.75
N GLN A 54 3.87 -14.86 4.18
CA GLN A 54 4.99 -14.03 3.73
C GLN A 54 5.13 -12.73 4.52
N GLY A 55 4.41 -12.58 5.64
CA GLY A 55 4.42 -11.36 6.45
C GLY A 55 5.80 -10.95 6.98
N GLN A 56 6.64 -11.93 7.32
CA GLN A 56 8.01 -11.68 7.78
C GLN A 56 8.93 -11.12 6.69
N GLY A 57 8.60 -11.32 5.40
CA GLY A 57 9.35 -10.75 4.29
C GLY A 57 8.86 -9.36 3.86
N ARG A 58 7.85 -8.78 4.53
CA ARG A 58 7.32 -7.45 4.18
C ARG A 58 7.84 -6.39 5.17
N PRO A 59 8.18 -5.17 4.71
CA PRO A 59 8.69 -4.10 5.56
C PRO A 59 7.84 -3.79 6.79
N ARG A 60 8.51 -3.31 7.84
CA ARG A 60 7.90 -2.62 8.99
C ARG A 60 8.46 -1.22 9.10
N TYR A 61 7.67 -0.34 9.69
CA TYR A 61 7.91 1.10 9.68
C TYR A 61 7.99 1.66 11.11
N PRO A 62 9.01 1.31 11.91
CA PRO A 62 9.25 1.94 13.20
C PRO A 62 9.59 3.42 13.02
N ASP A 63 9.54 4.21 14.09
CA ASP A 63 9.84 5.64 14.01
C ASP A 63 11.25 5.95 13.50
N SER A 64 12.21 5.04 13.70
CA SER A 64 13.58 5.13 13.20
C SER A 64 13.72 4.94 11.69
N PHE A 65 12.71 4.38 11.01
CA PHE A 65 12.70 4.25 9.55
C PHE A 65 12.58 5.61 8.84
N PHE A 66 11.94 6.58 9.50
CA PHE A 66 11.63 7.86 8.90
C PHE A 66 12.61 8.95 9.33
N PRO A 67 12.95 9.91 8.45
CA PRO A 67 13.73 11.07 8.85
C PRO A 67 13.02 11.85 9.98
N PRO A 68 13.78 12.58 10.83
CA PRO A 68 13.22 13.18 12.05
C PRO A 68 12.05 14.15 11.80
N ASN A 69 12.14 14.96 10.74
CA ASN A 69 11.21 16.06 10.46
C ASN A 69 10.61 15.97 9.05
N GLY A 70 9.38 16.46 8.86
CA GLY A 70 8.78 16.62 7.53
C GLY A 70 8.07 15.40 6.92
N PHE A 71 8.14 14.22 7.56
CA PHE A 71 7.59 12.96 7.02
C PHE A 71 6.39 12.41 7.82
N SER A 72 5.64 13.27 8.51
CA SER A 72 4.53 12.84 9.37
C SER A 72 3.46 12.02 8.63
N HIS A 73 3.16 12.35 7.37
CA HIS A 73 2.21 11.60 6.54
C HIS A 73 2.72 10.19 6.21
N PHE A 74 4.01 10.02 5.93
CA PHE A 74 4.61 8.69 5.75
C PHE A 74 4.62 7.89 7.04
N ARG A 75 4.89 8.53 8.19
CA ARG A 75 4.80 7.88 9.52
C ARG A 75 3.41 7.31 9.76
N ARG A 76 2.34 8.07 9.46
CA ARG A 76 0.95 7.58 9.63
C ARG A 76 0.62 6.43 8.68
N ARG A 77 1.08 6.47 7.42
CA ARG A 77 0.96 5.32 6.49
C ARG A 77 1.71 4.08 7.00
N GLY A 78 2.94 4.26 7.50
CA GLY A 78 3.74 3.20 8.08
C GLY A 78 3.08 2.58 9.31
N LYS A 79 2.55 3.41 10.21
CA LYS A 79 1.76 2.97 11.37
C LYS A 79 0.55 2.15 10.94
N ALA A 80 -0.18 2.58 9.92
CA ALA A 80 -1.32 1.84 9.38
C ALA A 80 -0.91 0.47 8.82
N ILE A 81 0.23 0.37 8.12
CA ILE A 81 0.77 -0.91 7.64
C ILE A 81 1.18 -1.81 8.81
N ASN A 82 1.92 -1.29 9.79
CA ASN A 82 2.35 -2.07 10.96
C ASN A 82 1.16 -2.65 11.73
N ARG A 83 0.11 -1.83 11.94
CA ARG A 83 -1.16 -2.24 12.54
C ARG A 83 -1.83 -3.34 11.75
N LEU A 84 -1.93 -3.17 10.43
CA LEU A 84 -2.53 -4.15 9.55
C LEU A 84 -1.78 -5.49 9.60
N GLU A 85 -0.46 -5.46 9.55
CA GLU A 85 0.39 -6.65 9.62
C GLU A 85 0.27 -7.37 10.97
N SER A 86 0.21 -6.62 12.08
CA SER A 86 -0.06 -7.19 13.41
C SER A 86 -1.42 -7.91 13.41
N TRP A 87 -2.47 -7.29 12.89
CA TRP A 87 -3.82 -7.89 12.89
C TRP A 87 -3.96 -9.05 11.90
N TYR A 88 -3.24 -9.03 10.78
CA TYR A 88 -3.14 -10.20 9.91
C TYR A 88 -2.51 -11.40 10.61
N SER A 89 -1.46 -11.20 11.41
CA SER A 89 -0.88 -12.29 12.19
C SER A 89 -1.89 -12.94 13.15
N MET A 90 -2.82 -12.15 13.71
CA MET A 90 -3.95 -12.65 14.50
C MET A 90 -4.89 -13.52 13.68
N CYS A 91 -5.33 -13.02 12.52
CA CYS A 91 -6.25 -13.73 11.63
C CYS A 91 -5.66 -15.03 11.07
N CYS A 92 -4.35 -15.05 10.84
CA CYS A 92 -3.62 -16.16 10.25
C CYS A 92 -3.09 -17.17 11.28
N SER A 93 -3.49 -17.06 12.55
CA SER A 93 -3.10 -17.98 13.61
C SER A 93 -4.31 -18.41 14.46
N GLY A 94 -4.09 -19.37 15.36
CA GLY A 94 -5.10 -19.83 16.31
C GLY A 94 -6.35 -20.44 15.66
N ARG A 95 -7.52 -20.19 16.26
CA ARG A 95 -8.80 -20.77 15.80
C ARG A 95 -9.28 -20.23 14.45
N VAL A 96 -8.99 -18.96 14.14
CA VAL A 96 -9.39 -18.34 12.87
C VAL A 96 -8.70 -19.04 11.69
N ALA A 97 -7.44 -19.46 11.88
CA ALA A 97 -6.64 -20.15 10.88
C ALA A 97 -7.15 -21.55 10.47
N GLN A 98 -8.17 -22.09 11.15
CA GLN A 98 -8.71 -23.42 10.86
C GLN A 98 -9.59 -23.45 9.60
N GLN A 99 -10.08 -22.30 9.13
CA GLN A 99 -10.99 -22.22 7.97
C GLN A 99 -10.62 -21.04 7.08
N SER A 100 -10.28 -21.30 5.81
CA SER A 100 -9.85 -20.25 4.87
C SER A 100 -10.88 -19.14 4.68
N SER A 101 -12.18 -19.44 4.75
CA SER A 101 -13.26 -18.44 4.70
C SER A 101 -13.24 -17.51 5.92
N GLN A 102 -12.97 -18.04 7.11
CA GLN A 102 -12.83 -17.25 8.34
C GLN A 102 -11.57 -16.39 8.32
N ILE A 103 -10.44 -16.91 7.82
CA ILE A 103 -9.21 -16.12 7.62
C ILE A 103 -9.48 -14.96 6.66
N LEU A 104 -10.11 -15.23 5.50
CA LEU A 104 -10.42 -14.19 4.53
C LEU A 104 -11.34 -13.12 5.13
N CYS A 105 -12.38 -13.53 5.84
CA CYS A 105 -13.27 -12.59 6.51
C CYS A 105 -12.54 -11.75 7.57
N CYS A 106 -11.77 -12.40 8.45
CA CYS A 106 -10.99 -11.72 9.49
C CYS A 106 -10.00 -10.71 8.89
N THR A 107 -9.24 -11.10 7.86
CA THR A 107 -8.28 -10.21 7.20
C THR A 107 -8.99 -9.05 6.51
N GLN A 108 -10.16 -9.24 5.89
CA GLN A 108 -10.93 -8.13 5.33
C GLN A 108 -11.46 -7.17 6.40
N GLN A 109 -11.91 -7.67 7.55
CA GLN A 109 -12.29 -6.84 8.69
C GLN A 109 -11.10 -6.06 9.24
N ALA A 110 -9.95 -6.72 9.44
CA ALA A 110 -8.71 -6.10 9.88
C ALA A 110 -8.27 -4.98 8.92
N TRP A 111 -8.37 -5.23 7.61
CA TRP A 111 -8.04 -4.24 6.57
C TRP A 111 -8.94 -3.01 6.65
N LYS A 112 -10.27 -3.18 6.72
CA LYS A 112 -11.20 -2.05 6.86
C LYS A 112 -10.95 -1.29 8.16
N GLN A 113 -10.78 -1.99 9.28
CA GLN A 113 -10.54 -1.38 10.59
C GLN A 113 -9.23 -0.60 10.63
N ALA A 114 -8.15 -1.13 10.03
CA ALA A 114 -6.84 -0.49 10.06
C ALA A 114 -6.85 0.81 9.25
N LEU A 115 -7.55 0.80 8.10
CA LEU A 115 -7.73 1.98 7.25
C LEU A 115 -8.73 2.98 7.84
N SER A 116 -9.77 2.53 8.55
CA SER A 116 -10.61 3.41 9.37
C SER A 116 -9.78 4.14 10.42
N GLN A 117 -8.93 3.42 11.16
CA GLN A 117 -8.07 4.03 12.17
C GLN A 117 -7.04 4.97 11.54
N PHE A 118 -6.49 4.62 10.37
CA PHE A 118 -5.65 5.55 9.61
C PHE A 118 -6.39 6.84 9.27
N CYS A 119 -7.66 6.78 8.85
CA CYS A 119 -8.44 7.99 8.61
C CYS A 119 -8.69 8.80 9.88
N VAL A 120 -8.94 8.16 11.02
CA VAL A 120 -9.00 8.86 12.32
C VAL A 120 -7.68 9.58 12.60
N ASP A 121 -6.55 8.90 12.40
CA ASP A 121 -5.20 9.47 12.59
C ASP A 121 -4.91 10.63 11.59
N GLU A 122 -5.48 10.60 10.38
CA GLU A 122 -5.36 11.69 9.40
C GLU A 122 -6.20 12.92 9.78
N TYR A 123 -7.42 12.72 10.30
CA TYR A 123 -8.29 13.81 10.75
C TYR A 123 -7.89 14.40 12.10
N SER A 124 -7.02 13.74 12.89
CA SER A 124 -6.57 14.25 14.18
C SER A 124 -5.49 15.32 14.09
N ILE A 125 -5.13 15.78 12.88
CA ILE A 125 -4.11 16.80 12.65
C ILE A 125 -4.60 17.89 11.68
N MET A 126 -3.92 19.03 11.68
CA MET A 126 -4.28 20.19 10.84
C MET A 126 -3.68 20.12 9.42
N THR A 127 -3.84 19.00 8.73
CA THR A 127 -3.49 18.86 7.30
C THR A 127 -4.64 18.26 6.52
N ALA A 128 -4.66 18.46 5.21
CA ALA A 128 -5.58 17.73 4.35
C ALA A 128 -5.40 16.21 4.55
N PRO A 129 -6.49 15.45 4.79
CA PRO A 129 -6.41 14.02 4.99
C PRO A 129 -6.08 13.32 3.66
N PHE A 130 -5.67 12.07 3.76
CA PHE A 130 -5.58 11.20 2.59
C PHE A 130 -6.91 11.13 1.85
N VAL A 131 -6.91 11.33 0.53
CA VAL A 131 -8.13 11.48 -0.30
C VAL A 131 -9.18 10.38 -0.07
N CYS A 132 -8.77 9.12 0.13
CA CYS A 132 -9.73 8.04 0.37
C CYS A 132 -10.48 8.16 1.70
N CYS A 133 -9.97 8.91 2.66
CA CYS A 133 -10.62 9.19 3.94
C CYS A 133 -11.78 10.18 3.83
N GLU A 134 -11.88 10.93 2.73
CA GLU A 134 -13.02 11.80 2.44
C GLU A 134 -14.25 11.00 2.00
N ALA A 135 -14.04 9.83 1.39
CA ALA A 135 -15.11 8.92 1.03
C ALA A 135 -15.69 8.18 2.25
N SER A 136 -16.93 7.70 2.11
CA SER A 136 -17.65 6.95 3.14
C SER A 136 -18.17 5.60 2.61
N GLY A 137 -18.60 4.72 3.52
CA GLY A 137 -19.15 3.41 3.16
C GLY A 137 -18.23 2.60 2.24
N ASP A 138 -18.82 1.96 1.22
CA ASP A 138 -18.07 1.15 0.27
C ASP A 138 -17.21 1.97 -0.70
N ALA A 139 -17.53 3.24 -0.94
CA ALA A 139 -16.73 4.12 -1.78
C ALA A 139 -15.32 4.34 -1.19
N ARG A 140 -15.22 4.42 0.15
CA ARG A 140 -13.94 4.46 0.85
C ARG A 140 -13.08 3.25 0.55
N TRP A 141 -13.66 2.06 0.66
CA TRP A 141 -12.95 0.80 0.43
C TRP A 141 -12.55 0.62 -1.03
N LYS A 142 -13.41 1.05 -1.95
CA LYS A 142 -13.07 1.09 -3.38
C LYS A 142 -11.87 2.00 -3.63
N CYS A 143 -11.85 3.20 -3.06
CA CYS A 143 -10.73 4.13 -3.19
C CYS A 143 -9.42 3.54 -2.66
N PHE A 144 -9.42 2.97 -1.44
CA PHE A 144 -8.20 2.35 -0.89
C PHE A 144 -7.72 1.13 -1.66
N ASN A 145 -8.61 0.45 -2.37
CA ASN A 145 -8.26 -0.70 -3.20
C ASN A 145 -7.99 -0.33 -4.67
N ASP A 146 -8.02 0.96 -5.01
CA ASP A 146 -7.72 1.42 -6.36
C ASP A 146 -6.20 1.59 -6.54
N GLY A 147 -5.62 0.82 -7.46
CA GLY A 147 -4.19 0.85 -7.77
C GLY A 147 -3.22 0.63 -6.60
N PRO A 148 -3.37 -0.43 -5.76
CA PRO A 148 -2.46 -0.67 -4.64
C PRO A 148 -1.03 -0.95 -5.13
N THR A 149 -0.03 -0.48 -4.39
CA THR A 149 1.38 -0.59 -4.79
C THR A 149 1.91 -2.04 -4.72
N ASN A 150 1.39 -2.88 -3.82
CA ASN A 150 1.77 -4.29 -3.68
C ASN A 150 0.52 -5.20 -3.58
N PRO A 151 -0.22 -5.44 -4.68
CA PRO A 151 -1.49 -6.18 -4.66
C PRO A 151 -1.36 -7.65 -4.24
N LYS A 152 -0.20 -8.23 -4.50
CA LYS A 152 0.10 -9.65 -4.24
C LYS A 152 0.73 -9.89 -2.88
N TYR A 153 0.99 -8.84 -2.09
CA TYR A 153 1.67 -8.95 -0.80
C TYR A 153 3.04 -9.64 -0.90
N ASN A 154 3.74 -9.42 -2.02
CA ASN A 154 5.05 -10.01 -2.27
C ASN A 154 6.05 -9.57 -1.18
N PRO A 155 6.89 -10.48 -0.68
CA PRO A 155 7.98 -10.15 0.22
C PRO A 155 9.14 -9.51 -0.56
N ILE A 156 10.02 -8.83 0.16
CA ILE A 156 11.32 -8.41 -0.33
C ILE A 156 12.30 -9.58 -0.15
N PRO A 157 12.96 -10.06 -1.22
CA PRO A 157 13.94 -11.14 -1.12
C PRO A 157 15.06 -10.79 -0.13
N GLY A 158 15.37 -11.71 0.79
CA GLY A 158 16.43 -11.53 1.78
C GLY A 158 16.11 -10.58 2.94
N TYR A 159 14.91 -9.99 2.98
CA TYR A 159 14.47 -9.15 4.09
C TYR A 159 13.78 -9.96 5.18
N THR A 160 14.04 -9.60 6.44
CA THR A 160 13.31 -10.09 7.61
C THR A 160 12.79 -8.90 8.40
N ALA A 161 11.48 -8.88 8.66
CA ALA A 161 10.82 -7.84 9.43
C ALA A 161 11.41 -7.77 10.86
N PRO A 162 11.71 -6.55 11.37
CA PRO A 162 12.05 -6.41 12.77
C PRO A 162 10.83 -6.79 13.63
N PRO A 163 11.07 -7.20 14.90
CA PRO A 163 9.98 -7.38 15.83
C PRO A 163 9.22 -6.05 16.00
N MET A 164 7.89 -6.12 15.94
CA MET A 164 7.01 -4.99 16.19
C MET A 164 6.10 -5.33 17.36
N ASN A 165 5.73 -4.32 18.13
CA ASN A 165 4.75 -4.47 19.20
C ASN A 165 3.40 -4.92 18.64
N TRP A 166 2.69 -5.73 19.42
CA TRP A 166 1.33 -6.11 19.10
C TRP A 166 0.40 -4.89 19.13
N GLU A 167 -0.40 -4.73 18.08
CA GLU A 167 -1.38 -3.65 17.99
C GLU A 167 -2.74 -4.10 18.54
N LEU A 168 -3.22 -3.42 19.58
CA LEU A 168 -4.54 -3.64 20.18
C LEU A 168 -5.64 -2.99 19.33
N GLY A 169 -6.90 -3.26 19.69
CA GLY A 169 -8.06 -2.55 19.10
C GLY A 169 -8.70 -3.22 17.87
N PHE A 170 -8.35 -4.48 17.58
CA PHE A 170 -9.06 -5.31 16.62
C PHE A 170 -9.60 -6.58 17.27
N THR A 171 -10.87 -6.85 17.03
CA THR A 171 -11.56 -8.06 17.46
C THR A 171 -12.31 -8.61 16.26
N PHE A 172 -12.02 -9.86 15.90
CA PHE A 172 -12.68 -10.52 14.79
C PHE A 172 -14.14 -10.86 15.14
N ASN A 173 -15.07 -10.48 14.26
CA ASN A 173 -16.47 -10.90 14.36
C ASN A 173 -16.81 -11.92 13.27
N PRO A 174 -16.90 -13.22 13.58
CA PRO A 174 -17.19 -14.27 12.59
C PRO A 174 -18.62 -14.20 12.02
N ARG A 175 -19.51 -13.36 12.60
CA ARG A 175 -20.89 -13.15 12.12
C ARG A 175 -21.05 -11.93 11.21
N ALA A 176 -19.99 -11.15 11.02
CA ALA A 176 -19.95 -10.02 10.10
C ALA A 176 -19.20 -10.39 8.80
N CYS A 177 -19.35 -11.65 8.43
CA CYS A 177 -18.99 -12.26 7.16
C CYS A 177 -20.31 -12.55 6.44
#